data_AF-A0A1F7F848-F1
#
_entry.id   AF-A0A1F7F848-F1
#
_cell.length_a   1.000
_cell.length_b   1.000
_cell.length_c   1.000
_cell.angle_alpha   90.00
_cell.angle_beta   90.00
_cell.angle_gamma   90.00
#
_symmetry.space_group_name_H-M   'P 1'
#
loop_
_entity.id
_entity.type
_entity.pdbx_description
1 polymer ?
#
loop_
_entity_poly.entity_id
_entity_poly.type
_entity_poly.pdbx_seq_one_letter_code
_entity_poly.pdbx_strand_id
1 'polypeptide(L)'
;MRLRAFYAILPIALCVVSAGFCSDAGERGYDCYFKNDLRGALASYRINLNEALRSADNVREVICLNNLATVYYGLANLDSAAGYIRLAKAASQANPSLAALAAINEQLLFFPSETTDISADAVEDLEDLLSAYEYASVLIGWGRVKLVRNEPNEALSLFEKAQKKLKKGKNPLGLANVAYYTARALKAQGEAKDALKQADEGERLYRIKNHVQGIKKCLVLKEALYRSLSDTQQADDIKRRINNLR
;
A
#
# COMPACT_ATOMS: atom_id res chain seq x y z
N MET A 1 -19.40 16.55 20.01
CA MET A 1 -19.54 15.89 18.69
C MET A 1 -18.57 16.53 17.72
N ARG A 2 -17.38 15.96 17.52
CA ARG A 2 -16.38 16.51 16.58
C ARG A 2 -16.61 15.87 15.21
N LEU A 3 -17.13 16.63 14.25
CA LEU A 3 -17.15 16.25 12.84
C LEU A 3 -15.68 16.09 12.39
N ARG A 4 -15.24 14.84 12.19
CA ARG A 4 -14.02 14.57 11.42
C ARG A 4 -14.34 14.83 9.96
N ALA A 5 -13.72 15.86 9.39
CA ALA A 5 -13.80 16.16 7.97
C ALA A 5 -13.30 14.94 7.16
N PHE A 6 -14.22 14.34 6.41
CA PHE A 6 -13.94 13.30 5.43
C PHE A 6 -13.12 13.89 4.28
N TYR A 7 -11.80 13.80 4.35
CA TYR A 7 -10.99 13.84 3.14
C TYR A 7 -11.03 12.45 2.51
N ALA A 8 -11.88 12.31 1.49
CA ALA A 8 -11.90 11.18 0.57
C ALA A 8 -10.59 11.13 -0.23
N ILE A 9 -9.52 10.67 0.41
CA ILE A 9 -8.35 10.12 -0.28
C ILE A 9 -8.59 8.63 -0.31
N LEU A 10 -9.02 8.09 -1.46
CA LEU A 10 -9.18 6.66 -1.67
C LEU A 10 -7.90 5.95 -1.19
N PRO A 11 -7.93 5.12 -0.13
CA PRO A 11 -6.80 4.27 0.19
C PRO A 11 -6.73 3.22 -0.93
N ILE A 12 -5.77 3.38 -1.83
CA ILE A 12 -5.24 2.26 -2.62
C ILE A 12 -4.70 1.29 -1.57
N ALA A 13 -5.51 0.31 -1.21
CA ALA A 13 -5.13 -0.75 -0.31
C ALA A 13 -3.99 -1.56 -0.92
N LEU A 14 -3.34 -2.32 -0.06
CA LEU A 14 -2.11 -3.02 -0.39
C LEU A 14 -2.42 -4.03 -1.49
N CYS A 15 -1.92 -3.78 -2.71
CA CYS A 15 -1.72 -4.87 -3.65
C CYS A 15 -0.36 -5.44 -3.29
N VAL A 16 -0.36 -6.58 -2.62
CA VAL A 16 0.86 -7.32 -2.29
C VAL A 16 1.39 -7.85 -3.62
N VAL A 17 2.54 -7.35 -4.05
CA VAL A 17 3.18 -7.75 -5.31
C VAL A 17 3.45 -9.24 -5.20
N SER A 18 2.85 -10.09 -6.04
CA SER A 18 3.07 -11.54 -6.03
C SER A 18 4.37 -11.97 -6.73
N ALA A 19 5.42 -11.13 -6.68
CA ALA A 19 6.65 -11.30 -7.46
C ALA A 19 7.48 -12.54 -7.07
N GLY A 20 7.13 -13.22 -5.97
CA GLY A 20 7.87 -14.37 -5.45
C GLY A 20 7.39 -15.72 -5.91
N PHE A 21 6.16 -15.80 -6.43
CA PHE A 21 5.54 -17.06 -6.84
C PHE A 21 4.92 -17.00 -8.25
N CYS A 22 5.31 -16.00 -9.05
CA CYS A 22 4.63 -15.60 -10.29
C CYS A 22 4.26 -16.75 -11.22
N SER A 23 2.96 -16.96 -11.37
CA SER A 23 2.45 -17.14 -12.73
C SER A 23 2.39 -15.77 -13.42
N ASP A 24 2.49 -15.75 -14.75
CA ASP A 24 2.37 -14.54 -15.57
C ASP A 24 1.09 -13.74 -15.27
N ALA A 25 0.06 -14.38 -14.71
CA ALA A 25 -1.18 -13.73 -14.32
C ALA A 25 -1.01 -12.80 -13.11
N GLY A 26 -0.18 -13.16 -12.12
CA GLY A 26 0.06 -12.33 -10.94
C GLY A 26 0.72 -10.99 -11.27
N GLU A 27 1.77 -11.04 -12.09
CA GLU A 27 2.50 -9.84 -12.55
C GLU A 27 1.62 -8.93 -13.40
N ARG A 28 0.86 -9.51 -14.34
CA ARG A 28 -0.10 -8.75 -15.16
C ARG A 28 -1.16 -8.08 -14.31
N GLY A 29 -1.67 -8.76 -13.28
CA GLY A 29 -2.65 -8.18 -12.37
C GLY A 29 -2.11 -6.95 -11.63
N TYR A 30 -0.86 -7.04 -11.18
CA TYR A 30 -0.14 -5.92 -10.57
C TYR A 30 0.01 -4.76 -11.56
N ASP A 31 0.53 -5.01 -12.76
CA ASP A 31 0.74 -3.97 -13.77
C ASP A 31 -0.56 -3.26 -14.15
N CYS A 32 -1.65 -4.00 -14.32
CA CYS A 32 -2.97 -3.44 -14.57
C CYS A 32 -3.42 -2.57 -13.40
N TYR A 33 -3.30 -3.04 -12.15
CA TYR A 33 -3.69 -2.27 -10.97
C TYR A 33 -2.92 -0.94 -10.88
N PHE A 34 -1.61 -0.96 -11.12
CA PHE A 34 -0.78 0.25 -11.11
C PHE A 34 -1.11 1.22 -12.24
N LYS A 35 -1.56 0.71 -13.39
CA LYS A 35 -2.08 1.53 -14.49
C LYS A 35 -3.52 2.02 -14.25
N ASN A 36 -4.09 1.74 -13.07
CA ASN A 36 -5.49 2.00 -12.73
C ASN A 36 -6.48 1.25 -13.65
N ASP A 37 -6.03 0.19 -14.32
CA ASP A 37 -6.87 -0.76 -15.04
C ASP A 37 -7.39 -1.82 -14.06
N LEU A 38 -8.39 -1.42 -13.26
CA LEU A 38 -8.96 -2.29 -12.23
C LEU A 38 -9.65 -3.52 -12.83
N ARG A 39 -10.13 -3.46 -14.09
CA ARG A 39 -10.75 -4.60 -14.76
C ARG A 39 -9.71 -5.63 -15.20
N GLY A 40 -8.60 -5.17 -15.80
CA GLY A 40 -7.48 -6.04 -16.14
C GLY A 40 -6.82 -6.65 -14.91
N ALA A 41 -6.73 -5.89 -13.81
CA ALA A 41 -6.25 -6.39 -12.53
C ALA A 41 -7.14 -7.51 -11.99
N LEU A 42 -8.46 -7.29 -12.00
CA LEU A 42 -9.45 -8.28 -11.55
C LEU A 42 -9.38 -9.57 -12.36
N ALA A 43 -9.32 -9.47 -13.70
CA ALA A 43 -9.23 -10.64 -14.58
C ALA A 43 -7.96 -11.46 -14.29
N SER A 44 -6.82 -10.79 -14.21
CA SER A 44 -5.52 -11.40 -13.94
C SER A 44 -5.46 -12.08 -12.57
N TYR A 45 -5.93 -11.41 -11.51
CA TYR A 45 -5.92 -12.00 -10.17
C TYR A 45 -6.89 -13.17 -10.00
N ARG A 46 -8.02 -13.19 -10.73
CA ARG A 46 -8.91 -14.36 -10.75
C ARG A 46 -8.25 -15.57 -11.42
N ILE A 47 -7.51 -15.37 -12.50
CA ILE A 47 -6.74 -16.44 -13.15
C ILE A 47 -5.71 -16.99 -12.17
N ASN A 48 -4.93 -16.11 -11.53
CA ASN A 48 -3.91 -16.52 -10.55
C ASN A 48 -4.51 -17.25 -9.34
N LEU A 49 -5.67 -16.80 -8.84
CA LEU A 49 -6.39 -17.50 -7.77
C LEU A 49 -6.79 -18.93 -8.18
N ASN A 50 -7.33 -19.10 -9.39
CA ASN A 50 -7.71 -20.43 -9.89
C ASN A 50 -6.50 -21.36 -10.02
N GLU A 51 -5.34 -20.83 -10.41
CA GLU A 51 -4.10 -21.60 -10.46
C GLU A 51 -3.64 -22.01 -9.05
N ALA A 52 -3.64 -21.06 -8.10
CA ALA A 52 -3.29 -21.32 -6.70
C ALA A 52 -4.15 -22.43 -6.08
N LEU A 53 -5.46 -22.38 -6.31
CA LEU A 53 -6.42 -23.37 -5.82
C LEU A 53 -6.16 -24.77 -6.44
N ARG A 54 -5.80 -24.82 -7.73
CA ARG A 54 -5.48 -26.10 -8.41
C ARG A 54 -4.19 -26.72 -7.91
N SER A 55 -3.20 -25.90 -7.56
CA SER A 55 -1.92 -26.36 -7.02
C SER A 55 -1.91 -26.51 -5.49
N ALA A 56 -3.03 -26.23 -4.82
CA ALA A 56 -3.10 -26.16 -3.34
C ALA A 56 -2.03 -25.23 -2.72
N ASP A 57 -1.69 -24.13 -3.42
CA ASP A 57 -0.72 -23.14 -2.95
C ASP A 57 -1.42 -22.10 -2.07
N ASN A 58 -1.47 -22.39 -0.76
CA ASN A 58 -2.19 -21.55 0.20
C ASN A 58 -1.59 -20.13 0.32
N VAL A 59 -0.26 -19.98 0.22
CA VAL A 59 0.40 -18.66 0.26
C VAL A 59 -0.12 -17.81 -0.90
N ARG A 60 -0.10 -18.36 -2.12
CA ARG A 60 -0.58 -17.68 -3.32
C ARG A 60 -2.08 -17.42 -3.29
N GLU A 61 -2.87 -18.36 -2.75
CA GLU A 61 -4.31 -18.19 -2.56
C GLU A 61 -4.60 -16.95 -1.70
N VAL A 62 -4.00 -16.86 -0.51
CA VAL A 62 -4.21 -15.74 0.42
C VAL A 62 -3.78 -14.41 -0.21
N ILE A 63 -2.65 -14.38 -0.93
CA ILE A 63 -2.19 -13.19 -1.66
C ILE A 63 -3.22 -12.77 -2.72
N CYS A 64 -3.72 -13.71 -3.52
CA CYS A 64 -4.70 -13.42 -4.58
C CYS A 64 -6.02 -12.90 -4.00
N LEU A 65 -6.52 -13.51 -2.92
CA LEU A 65 -7.73 -13.07 -2.24
C LEU A 65 -7.57 -11.65 -1.68
N ASN A 66 -6.43 -11.34 -1.06
CA ASN A 66 -6.12 -9.98 -0.59
C ASN A 66 -6.05 -8.96 -1.73
N ASN A 67 -5.42 -9.32 -2.84
CA ASN A 67 -5.33 -8.46 -4.01
C ASN A 67 -6.70 -8.22 -4.65
N LEU A 68 -7.55 -9.25 -4.74
CA LEU A 68 -8.93 -9.11 -5.22
C LEU A 68 -9.73 -8.17 -4.31
N ALA A 69 -9.61 -8.31 -2.98
CA ALA A 69 -10.28 -7.40 -2.04
C ALA A 69 -9.89 -5.93 -2.30
N THR A 70 -8.60 -5.68 -2.48
CA THR A 70 -8.05 -4.37 -2.83
C THR A 70 -8.62 -3.83 -4.14
N VAL A 71 -8.72 -4.65 -5.19
CA VAL A 71 -9.30 -4.23 -6.47
C VAL A 71 -10.78 -3.91 -6.35
N TYR A 72 -11.58 -4.75 -5.66
CA TYR A 72 -13.01 -4.48 -5.46
C TYR A 72 -13.26 -3.23 -4.63
N TYR A 73 -12.42 -2.97 -3.64
CA TYR A 73 -12.49 -1.72 -2.88
C TYR A 73 -12.23 -0.51 -3.78
N GLY A 74 -11.22 -0.57 -4.66
CA GLY A 74 -10.96 0.46 -5.66
C GLY A 74 -12.13 0.67 -6.63
N LEU A 75 -12.90 -0.38 -6.90
CA LEU A 75 -14.15 -0.34 -7.69
C LEU A 75 -15.38 0.12 -6.89
N ALA A 76 -15.21 0.52 -5.62
CA ALA A 76 -16.28 0.87 -4.69
C ALA A 76 -17.31 -0.26 -4.45
N ASN A 77 -16.93 -1.52 -4.69
CA ASN A 77 -17.74 -2.69 -4.38
C ASN A 77 -17.30 -3.27 -3.02
N LEU A 78 -17.78 -2.63 -1.96
CA LEU A 78 -17.35 -2.91 -0.58
C LEU A 78 -17.75 -4.31 -0.10
N ASP A 79 -18.91 -4.81 -0.54
CA ASP A 79 -19.38 -6.15 -0.16
C ASP A 79 -18.46 -7.24 -0.72
N SER A 80 -18.08 -7.12 -2.00
CA SER A 80 -17.13 -8.05 -2.60
C SER A 80 -15.76 -7.93 -1.94
N ALA A 81 -15.28 -6.71 -1.68
CA ALA A 81 -14.01 -6.51 -0.99
C ALA A 81 -14.00 -7.20 0.39
N ALA A 82 -15.07 -7.03 1.18
CA ALA A 82 -15.21 -7.67 2.48
C ALA A 82 -15.33 -9.20 2.37
N GLY A 83 -16.02 -9.69 1.34
CA GLY A 83 -16.10 -11.11 1.02
C GLY A 83 -14.73 -11.74 0.78
N TYR A 84 -13.89 -11.10 -0.04
CA TYR A 84 -12.55 -11.60 -0.32
C TYR A 84 -11.61 -11.53 0.89
N ILE A 85 -11.74 -10.53 1.78
CA ILE A 85 -11.01 -10.53 3.06
C ILE A 85 -11.44 -11.68 3.96
N ARG A 86 -12.73 -11.98 4.05
CA ARG A 86 -13.21 -13.14 4.84
C ARG A 86 -12.66 -14.45 4.29
N LEU A 87 -12.60 -14.61 2.96
CA LEU A 87 -11.98 -15.77 2.32
C LEU A 87 -10.48 -15.84 2.62
N ALA A 88 -9.74 -14.73 2.51
CA ALA A 88 -8.31 -14.70 2.83
C ALA A 88 -8.02 -15.10 4.27
N LYS A 89 -8.86 -14.65 5.22
CA LYS A 89 -8.80 -15.06 6.63
C LYS A 89 -9.12 -16.53 6.83
N ALA A 90 -10.10 -17.07 6.14
CA ALA A 90 -10.46 -18.48 6.22
C ALA A 90 -9.31 -19.38 5.69
N ALA A 91 -8.73 -19.03 4.55
CA ALA A 91 -7.61 -19.76 3.96
C ALA A 91 -6.34 -19.73 4.84
N SER A 92 -6.16 -18.67 5.63
CA SER A 92 -5.01 -18.48 6.51
C SER A 92 -5.17 -19.00 7.94
N GLN A 93 -6.30 -19.62 8.31
CA GLN A 93 -6.58 -20.03 9.70
C GLN A 93 -5.49 -20.90 10.34
N ALA A 94 -4.82 -21.74 9.57
CA ALA A 94 -3.76 -22.63 10.07
C ALA A 94 -2.36 -21.99 10.07
N ASN A 95 -2.20 -20.78 9.52
CA ASN A 95 -0.90 -20.11 9.38
C ASN A 95 -1.00 -18.67 9.93
N PRO A 96 -0.49 -18.41 11.15
CA PRO A 96 -0.52 -17.09 11.77
C PRO A 96 0.09 -15.96 10.92
N SER A 97 1.16 -16.26 10.17
CA SER A 97 1.83 -15.29 9.30
C SER A 97 0.93 -14.88 8.14
N LEU A 98 0.25 -15.83 7.49
CA LEU A 98 -0.74 -15.54 6.46
C LEU A 98 -1.99 -14.84 7.03
N ALA A 99 -2.36 -15.14 8.28
CA ALA A 99 -3.46 -14.46 8.94
C ALA A 99 -3.11 -12.98 9.24
N ALA A 100 -1.85 -12.70 9.61
CA ALA A 100 -1.34 -11.34 9.77
C ALA A 100 -1.42 -10.55 8.44
N LEU A 101 -1.10 -11.18 7.31
CA LEU A 101 -1.24 -10.58 5.99
C LEU A 101 -2.68 -10.14 5.70
N ALA A 102 -3.66 -11.02 5.93
CA ALA A 102 -5.07 -10.72 5.74
C ALA A 102 -5.57 -9.63 6.73
N ALA A 103 -5.09 -9.65 7.97
CA ALA A 103 -5.42 -8.65 8.99
C ALA A 103 -4.89 -7.25 8.65
N ILE A 104 -3.67 -7.14 8.12
CA ILE A 104 -3.10 -5.87 7.63
C ILE A 104 -4.02 -5.29 6.55
N ASN A 105 -4.41 -6.11 5.57
CA ASN A 105 -5.20 -5.62 4.44
C ASN A 105 -6.62 -5.21 4.87
N GLU A 106 -7.25 -5.96 5.77
CA GLU A 106 -8.54 -5.58 6.37
C GLU A 106 -8.48 -4.20 7.02
N GLN A 107 -7.48 -3.95 7.86
CA GLN A 107 -7.37 -2.66 8.57
C GLN A 107 -7.12 -1.48 7.62
N LEU A 108 -6.43 -1.71 6.50
CA LEU A 108 -6.21 -0.69 5.48
C LEU A 108 -7.46 -0.39 4.66
N LEU A 109 -8.33 -1.39 4.45
CA LEU A 109 -9.52 -1.30 3.63
C LEU A 109 -10.72 -0.76 4.40
N PHE A 110 -10.97 -1.27 5.60
CA PHE A 110 -12.20 -1.03 6.35
C PHE A 110 -12.00 -0.16 7.58
N PHE A 111 -10.86 0.53 7.65
CA PHE A 111 -10.33 1.22 8.83
C PHE A 111 -9.98 0.25 9.95
N PRO A 112 -8.97 0.56 10.78
CA PRO A 112 -8.62 -0.29 11.91
C PRO A 112 -9.78 -0.34 12.89
N SER A 113 -10.32 -1.54 13.15
CA SER A 113 -10.92 -1.80 14.45
C SER A 113 -9.79 -1.79 15.49
N GLU A 114 -10.03 -1.17 16.65
CA GLU A 114 -9.07 -1.17 17.77
C GLU A 114 -8.74 -2.59 18.27
N THR A 115 -9.48 -3.60 17.80
CA THR A 115 -9.50 -4.96 18.34
C THR A 115 -8.57 -5.94 17.63
N THR A 116 -8.12 -5.66 16.40
CA THR A 116 -7.29 -6.63 15.67
C THR A 116 -5.82 -6.33 15.93
N ASP A 117 -5.22 -7.05 16.87
CA ASP A 117 -3.78 -7.01 17.07
C ASP A 117 -3.09 -7.80 15.94
N ILE A 118 -2.01 -7.22 15.38
CA ILE A 118 -1.20 -7.87 14.35
C ILE A 118 0.11 -8.24 15.02
N SER A 119 0.33 -9.54 15.21
CA SER A 119 1.58 -10.05 15.81
C SER A 119 2.78 -9.65 14.96
N ALA A 120 3.76 -9.02 15.61
CA ALA A 120 5.01 -8.64 14.98
C ALA A 120 5.79 -9.85 14.47
N ASP A 121 5.86 -10.90 15.28
CA ASP A 121 6.54 -12.15 14.94
C ASP A 121 5.89 -12.80 13.72
N ALA A 122 4.56 -12.83 13.68
CA ALA A 122 3.83 -13.37 12.52
C ALA A 122 4.11 -12.56 11.23
N VAL A 123 4.33 -11.25 11.33
CA VAL A 123 4.75 -10.46 10.17
C VAL A 123 6.19 -10.75 9.81
N GLU A 124 7.12 -10.87 10.76
CA GLU A 124 8.53 -11.19 10.46
C GLU A 124 8.67 -12.57 9.81
N ASP A 125 7.89 -13.57 10.23
CA ASP A 125 7.86 -14.90 9.62
C ASP A 125 7.41 -14.88 8.13
N LEU A 126 6.72 -13.83 7.69
CA LEU A 126 6.41 -13.66 6.26
C LEU A 126 7.66 -13.42 5.42
N GLU A 127 8.80 -13.04 6.00
CA GLU A 127 10.05 -12.89 5.26
C GLU A 127 10.48 -14.19 4.59
N ASP A 128 10.32 -15.33 5.28
CA ASP A 128 10.71 -16.64 4.76
C ASP A 128 9.69 -17.21 3.77
N LEU A 129 8.45 -16.72 3.82
CA LEU A 129 7.34 -17.17 2.99
C LEU A 129 7.18 -16.36 1.71
N LEU A 130 7.76 -15.16 1.63
CA LEU A 130 7.54 -14.20 0.55
C LEU A 130 8.84 -13.81 -0.12
N SER A 131 8.78 -13.40 -1.39
CA SER A 131 9.95 -12.70 -1.95
C SER A 131 10.18 -11.37 -1.25
N ALA A 132 11.41 -10.87 -1.36
CA ALA A 132 11.81 -9.58 -0.80
C ALA A 132 10.88 -8.42 -1.20
N TYR A 133 10.25 -8.48 -2.39
CA TYR A 133 9.30 -7.45 -2.84
C TYR A 133 7.94 -7.55 -2.17
N GLU A 134 7.40 -8.76 -2.03
CA GLU A 134 6.10 -8.99 -1.40
C GLU A 134 6.24 -8.69 0.09
N TYR A 135 7.30 -9.17 0.74
CA TYR A 135 7.58 -8.84 2.13
C TYR A 135 7.75 -7.34 2.36
N ALA A 136 8.49 -6.63 1.48
CA ALA A 136 8.55 -5.17 1.56
C ALA A 136 7.19 -4.49 1.42
N SER A 137 6.29 -5.05 0.61
CA SER A 137 4.92 -4.54 0.47
C SER A 137 4.13 -4.77 1.76
N VAL A 138 4.25 -5.93 2.40
CA VAL A 138 3.66 -6.20 3.72
C VAL A 138 4.15 -5.18 4.75
N LEU A 139 5.46 -4.93 4.82
CA LEU A 139 6.03 -3.92 5.71
C LEU A 139 5.48 -2.51 5.45
N ILE A 140 5.32 -2.11 4.19
CA ILE A 140 4.66 -0.84 3.83
C ILE A 140 3.21 -0.84 4.31
N GLY A 141 2.47 -1.93 4.11
CA GLY A 141 1.09 -2.08 4.57
C GLY A 141 0.96 -1.94 6.07
N TRP A 142 1.80 -2.63 6.82
CA TRP A 142 1.80 -2.57 8.27
C TRP A 142 2.24 -1.20 8.79
N GLY A 143 3.25 -0.57 8.18
CA GLY A 143 3.64 0.81 8.50
C GLY A 143 2.51 1.81 8.26
N ARG A 144 1.68 1.60 7.24
CA ARG A 144 0.46 2.41 7.05
C ARG A 144 -0.57 2.18 8.15
N VAL A 145 -0.76 0.93 8.61
CA VAL A 145 -1.63 0.63 9.76
C VAL A 145 -1.14 1.39 10.99
N LYS A 146 0.18 1.36 11.26
CA LYS A 146 0.82 2.12 12.34
C LYS A 146 0.57 3.63 12.22
N LEU A 147 0.64 4.21 11.01
CA LEU A 147 0.26 5.61 10.80
C LEU A 147 -1.21 5.91 11.11
N VAL A 148 -2.14 5.03 10.75
CA VAL A 148 -3.56 5.24 11.09
C VAL A 148 -3.78 5.18 12.60
N ARG A 149 -3.00 4.36 13.31
CA ARG A 149 -2.97 4.29 14.78
C ARG A 149 -2.20 5.43 15.46
N ASN A 150 -1.72 6.41 14.70
CA ASN A 150 -0.91 7.53 15.21
C ASN A 150 0.40 7.07 15.87
N GLU A 151 1.01 6.01 15.32
CA GLU A 151 2.29 5.43 15.74
C GLU A 151 3.38 5.69 14.68
N PRO A 152 3.80 6.96 14.44
CA PRO A 152 4.68 7.30 13.32
C PRO A 152 6.11 6.77 13.47
N ASN A 153 6.62 6.60 14.70
CA ASN A 153 7.96 6.04 14.94
C ASN A 153 8.05 4.59 14.47
N GLU A 154 7.04 3.78 14.81
CA GLU A 154 6.96 2.39 14.38
C GLU A 154 6.78 2.28 12.87
N ALA A 155 5.93 3.15 12.30
CA ALA A 155 5.77 3.24 10.85
C ALA A 155 7.10 3.52 10.12
N LEU A 156 7.91 4.46 10.63
CA LEU A 156 9.22 4.78 10.05
C LEU A 156 10.17 3.58 10.10
N SER A 157 10.22 2.85 11.21
CA SER A 157 11.04 1.63 11.30
C SER A 157 10.65 0.60 10.24
N LEU A 158 9.34 0.39 10.04
CA LEU A 158 8.82 -0.52 9.01
C LEU A 158 9.14 -0.03 7.59
N PHE A 159 9.03 1.26 7.31
CA PHE A 159 9.38 1.83 6.01
C PHE A 159 10.89 1.75 5.74
N GLU A 160 11.74 1.91 6.75
CA GLU A 160 13.18 1.72 6.62
C GLU A 160 13.53 0.26 6.27
N LYS A 161 12.92 -0.72 6.98
CA LYS A 161 13.06 -2.14 6.65
C LYS A 161 12.62 -2.42 5.21
N ALA A 162 11.45 -1.93 4.80
CA ALA A 162 10.97 -2.07 3.43
C ALA A 162 11.93 -1.45 2.40
N GLN A 163 12.49 -0.26 2.70
CA GLN A 163 13.45 0.40 1.82
C GLN A 163 14.70 -0.46 1.59
N LYS A 164 15.24 -1.07 2.66
CA LYS A 164 16.44 -1.95 2.58
C LYS A 164 16.18 -3.16 1.67
N LYS A 165 15.00 -3.77 1.76
CA LYS A 165 14.60 -4.88 0.87
C LYS A 165 14.49 -4.42 -0.59
N LEU A 166 13.84 -3.28 -0.84
CA LEU A 166 13.57 -2.77 -2.19
C LEU A 166 14.79 -2.21 -2.92
N LYS A 167 15.77 -1.62 -2.21
CA LYS A 167 17.01 -1.11 -2.81
C LYS A 167 17.82 -2.22 -3.48
N LYS A 168 17.89 -3.40 -2.87
CA LYS A 168 18.58 -4.58 -3.44
C LYS A 168 17.94 -5.03 -4.75
N GLY A 169 16.61 -4.91 -4.86
CA GLY A 169 15.85 -5.32 -6.02
C GLY A 169 15.67 -4.27 -7.14
N LYS A 170 16.13 -3.03 -6.95
CA LYS A 170 15.95 -1.93 -7.93
C LYS A 170 14.48 -1.72 -8.35
N ASN A 171 13.54 -1.74 -7.40
CA ASN A 171 12.12 -1.49 -7.67
C ASN A 171 11.74 -0.01 -7.37
N PRO A 172 11.78 0.88 -8.37
CA PRO A 172 11.53 2.31 -8.14
C PRO A 172 10.09 2.63 -7.74
N LEU A 173 9.09 1.82 -8.12
CA LEU A 173 7.70 2.03 -7.68
C LEU A 173 7.54 1.71 -6.19
N GLY A 174 8.10 0.58 -5.75
CA GLY A 174 8.15 0.24 -4.33
C GLY A 174 8.88 1.32 -3.52
N LEU A 175 10.03 1.79 -4.01
CA LEU A 175 10.78 2.87 -3.38
C LEU A 175 10.00 4.20 -3.36
N ALA A 176 9.22 4.51 -4.41
CA ALA A 176 8.36 5.68 -4.44
C ALA A 176 7.26 5.62 -3.38
N ASN A 177 6.64 4.44 -3.21
CA ASN A 177 5.67 4.19 -2.15
C ASN A 177 6.29 4.38 -0.77
N VAL A 178 7.47 3.79 -0.52
CA VAL A 178 8.21 3.98 0.74
C VAL A 178 8.47 5.47 1.00
N ALA A 179 9.06 6.19 0.04
CA ALA A 179 9.36 7.61 0.20
C ALA A 179 8.11 8.44 0.49
N TYR A 180 7.00 8.17 -0.20
CA TYR A 180 5.72 8.83 0.07
C TYR A 180 5.19 8.56 1.49
N TYR A 181 5.22 7.31 1.96
CA TYR A 181 4.71 6.99 3.30
C TYR A 181 5.66 7.44 4.42
N THR A 182 6.99 7.40 4.20
CA THR A 182 7.97 8.04 5.08
C THR A 182 7.70 9.53 5.20
N ALA A 183 7.42 10.23 4.09
CA ALA A 183 7.04 11.65 4.12
C ALA A 183 5.78 11.90 4.96
N ARG A 184 4.78 11.01 4.89
CA ARG A 184 3.58 11.11 5.73
C ARG A 184 3.87 10.88 7.22
N ALA A 185 4.78 9.96 7.55
CA ALA A 185 5.19 9.70 8.92
C ALA A 185 5.94 10.89 9.52
N LEU A 186 6.92 11.44 8.79
CA LEU A 186 7.65 12.64 9.17
C LEU A 186 6.72 13.84 9.35
N LYS A 187 5.74 14.02 8.45
CA LYS A 187 4.69 15.04 8.62
C LYS A 187 3.92 14.87 9.93
N ALA A 188 3.58 13.63 10.31
CA ALA A 188 2.87 13.36 11.56
C ALA A 188 3.72 13.67 12.81
N GLN A 189 5.05 13.59 12.71
CA GLN A 189 5.98 14.01 13.75
C GLN A 189 6.25 15.53 13.77
N GLY A 190 5.72 16.28 12.79
CA GLY A 190 6.01 17.72 12.64
C GLY A 190 7.31 18.02 11.92
N GLU A 191 8.00 17.02 11.36
CA GLU A 191 9.27 17.17 10.64
C GLU A 191 9.03 17.58 9.17
N ALA A 192 8.40 18.74 8.98
CA ALA A 192 7.89 19.17 7.67
C ALA A 192 8.99 19.29 6.58
N LYS A 193 10.22 19.69 6.95
CA LYS A 193 11.34 19.82 6.00
C LYS A 193 11.81 18.46 5.49
N ASP A 194 11.96 17.47 6.36
CA ASP A 194 12.37 16.13 5.97
C ASP A 194 11.23 15.38 5.26
N ALA A 195 9.99 15.64 5.65
CA ALA A 195 8.82 15.19 4.91
C ALA A 195 8.80 15.69 3.46
N LEU A 196 9.16 16.97 3.22
CA LEU A 196 9.27 17.52 1.86
C LEU A 196 10.34 16.78 1.04
N LYS A 197 11.54 16.55 1.60
CA LYS A 197 12.60 15.80 0.91
C LYS A 197 12.14 14.40 0.48
N GLN A 198 11.43 13.70 1.36
CA GLN A 198 10.90 12.37 1.04
C GLN A 198 9.76 12.42 0.02
N ALA A 199 8.90 13.44 0.07
CA ALA A 199 7.85 13.64 -0.92
C ALA A 199 8.43 13.98 -2.31
N ASP A 200 9.52 14.75 -2.37
CA ASP A 200 10.26 15.03 -3.61
C ASP A 200 10.87 13.76 -4.21
N GLU A 201 11.50 12.92 -3.39
CA GLU A 201 12.07 11.64 -3.85
C GLU A 201 10.96 10.70 -4.36
N GLY A 202 9.84 10.60 -3.65
CA GLY A 202 8.67 9.86 -4.11
C GLY A 202 8.14 10.39 -5.44
N GLU A 203 8.01 11.71 -5.59
CA GLU A 203 7.58 12.34 -6.85
C GLU A 203 8.52 11.99 -8.00
N ARG A 204 9.84 12.11 -7.79
CA ARG A 204 10.87 11.80 -8.78
C ARG A 204 10.79 10.34 -9.24
N LEU A 205 10.65 9.40 -8.31
CA LEU A 205 10.56 7.97 -8.62
C LEU A 205 9.25 7.62 -9.36
N TYR A 206 8.12 8.22 -8.98
CA TYR A 206 6.88 8.05 -9.74
C TYR A 206 6.96 8.63 -11.15
N ARG A 207 7.67 9.74 -11.36
CA ARG A 207 7.92 10.31 -12.70
C ARG A 207 8.71 9.38 -13.60
N ILE A 208 9.76 8.74 -13.08
CA ILE A 208 10.54 7.74 -13.85
C ILE A 208 9.65 6.61 -14.40
N LYS A 209 8.56 6.31 -13.70
CA LYS A 209 7.62 5.25 -14.07
C LYS A 209 6.31 5.76 -14.67
N ASN A 210 6.22 7.05 -15.00
CA ASN A 210 5.02 7.69 -15.55
C ASN A 210 3.76 7.41 -14.72
N HIS A 211 3.91 7.28 -13.40
CA HIS A 211 2.82 6.88 -12.52
C HIS A 211 2.08 8.13 -12.00
N VAL A 212 1.20 8.67 -12.84
CA VAL A 212 0.47 9.94 -12.65
C VAL A 212 -0.20 10.05 -11.28
N GLN A 213 -0.88 8.99 -10.83
CA GLN A 213 -1.56 9.01 -9.53
C GLN A 213 -0.60 9.11 -8.35
N GLY A 214 0.57 8.48 -8.45
CA GLY A 214 1.62 8.59 -7.42
C GLY A 214 2.23 9.98 -7.38
N ILE A 215 2.47 10.58 -8.55
CA ILE A 215 2.92 11.98 -8.66
C ILE A 215 1.90 12.91 -7.97
N LYS A 216 0.61 12.76 -8.30
CA LYS A 216 -0.46 13.56 -7.70
C LYS A 216 -0.50 13.43 -6.17
N LYS A 217 -0.31 12.21 -5.62
CA LYS A 217 -0.23 11.98 -4.17
C LYS A 217 0.92 12.76 -3.52
N CYS A 218 2.12 12.71 -4.11
CA CYS A 218 3.26 13.47 -3.60
C CYS A 218 3.02 14.98 -3.66
N LEU A 219 2.43 15.47 -4.76
CA LEU A 219 2.10 16.89 -4.89
C LEU A 219 1.06 17.34 -3.85
N VAL A 220 -0.02 16.59 -3.63
CA VAL A 220 -1.01 16.90 -2.57
C VAL A 220 -0.34 16.94 -1.20
N LEU A 221 0.57 16.02 -0.91
CA LEU A 221 1.31 16.02 0.36
C LEU A 221 2.22 17.25 0.50
N LYS A 222 2.95 17.61 -0.57
CA LYS A 222 3.81 18.81 -0.61
C LYS A 222 3.02 20.09 -0.43
N GLU A 223 1.85 20.20 -1.06
CA GLU A 223 0.95 21.35 -0.90
C GLU A 223 0.56 21.53 0.57
N ALA A 224 0.12 20.45 1.23
CA ALA A 224 -0.22 20.48 2.65
C ALA A 224 0.99 20.82 3.55
N LEU A 225 2.18 20.34 3.21
CA LEU A 225 3.42 20.65 3.93
C LEU A 225 3.81 22.13 3.79
N TYR A 226 3.78 22.69 2.59
CA TYR A 226 4.05 24.11 2.36
C TYR A 226 3.05 25.01 3.08
N ARG A 227 1.76 24.64 3.09
CA ARG A 227 0.76 25.35 3.92
C ARG A 227 1.09 25.30 5.41
N SER A 228 1.54 24.16 5.93
CA SER A 228 1.94 24.04 7.34
C SER A 228 3.17 24.88 7.69
N LEU A 229 4.03 25.15 6.70
CA LEU A 229 5.20 26.02 6.82
C LEU A 229 4.88 27.50 6.55
N SER A 230 3.62 27.84 6.29
CA SER A 230 3.18 29.18 5.87
C SER A 230 3.81 29.68 4.56
N ASP A 231 4.33 28.77 3.72
CA ASP A 231 4.82 29.08 2.38
C ASP A 231 3.67 28.99 1.37
N THR A 232 2.82 30.02 1.36
CA THR A 232 1.62 30.06 0.53
C THR A 232 1.94 30.08 -0.96
N GLN A 233 3.06 30.71 -1.34
CA GLN A 233 3.49 30.81 -2.73
C GLN A 233 3.83 29.43 -3.31
N GLN A 234 4.62 28.62 -2.58
CA GLN A 234 4.92 27.25 -3.01
C GLN A 234 3.68 26.37 -2.99
N ALA A 235 2.82 26.48 -1.97
CA ALA A 235 1.58 25.72 -1.91
C ALA A 235 0.69 25.95 -3.14
N ASP A 236 0.52 27.21 -3.56
CA ASP A 236 -0.31 27.55 -4.71
C ASP A 236 0.34 27.15 -6.05
N ASP A 237 1.67 27.14 -6.13
CA ASP A 237 2.37 26.56 -7.28
C ASP A 237 2.14 25.06 -7.42
N ILE A 238 2.27 24.32 -6.31
CA ILE A 238 1.97 22.89 -6.30
C ILE A 238 0.51 22.63 -6.69
N LYS A 239 -0.43 23.45 -6.22
CA LYS A 239 -1.85 23.34 -6.58
C LYS A 239 -2.07 23.51 -8.09
N ARG A 240 -1.40 24.46 -8.74
CA ARG A 240 -1.42 24.60 -10.22
C ARG A 240 -0.88 23.35 -10.90
N ARG A 241 0.24 22.80 -10.42
CA ARG A 241 0.84 21.57 -10.96
C ARG A 241 -0.09 20.36 -10.84
N ILE A 242 -0.84 20.24 -9.74
CA ILE A 242 -1.86 19.19 -9.57
C ILE A 242 -2.96 19.30 -10.62
N ASN A 243 -3.46 20.52 -10.87
CA ASN A 243 -4.54 20.76 -11.84
C ASN A 243 -4.11 20.51 -13.29
N ASN A 244 -2.81 20.66 -13.57
CA ASN A 244 -2.24 20.44 -14.90
C ASN A 244 -1.80 18.98 -15.13
N LEU A 245 -1.85 18.12 -14.11
CA LEU A 245 -1.54 16.70 -14.26
C LEU A 245 -2.72 15.99 -14.95
N ARG A 246 -2.47 15.45 -16.14
CA ARG A 246 -3.40 14.58 -16.89
C ARG A 246 -3.06 13.12 -16.63
#